data_AF-A0A8X6S771-F1
#
_entry.id   AF-A0A8X6S771-F1
#
_cell.length_a   1.000
_cell.length_b   1.000
_cell.length_c   1.000
_cell.angle_alpha   90.00
_cell.angle_beta   90.00
_cell.angle_gamma   90.00
#
_symmetry.space_group_name_H-M   'P 1'
#
loop_
_entity.id
_entity.type
_entity.pdbx_description
1 polymer ?
#
loop_
_entity_poly.entity_id
_entity_poly.type
_entity_poly.pdbx_seq_one_letter_code
_entity_poly.pdbx_strand_id
1 'polypeptide(L)'
;MTEHAALTRLTHGKNLSCRMIKWVLKLAEFNIEWEHRPGTQNAVADVLSRNPVESIIGEKVNNAVIRDFVLQLREQLIEEQRKDPELGHIYRYLEDPEDNSVNATICDNWSRGFRLIEGFLFYAKYTTSLGEMRVYILVFKK
;
A
#
# COMPACT_ATOMS: atom_id res chain seq x y z
N MET A 1 7.77 -18.95 -20.96
CA MET A 1 9.18 -18.96 -21.41
C MET A 1 9.94 -17.88 -20.64
N THR A 2 11.12 -18.18 -20.10
CA THR A 2 11.90 -17.26 -19.27
C THR A 2 13.40 -17.38 -19.55
N GLU A 3 14.13 -16.27 -19.54
CA GLU A 3 15.60 -16.27 -19.59
C GLU A 3 16.26 -16.42 -18.22
N HIS A 4 15.45 -16.37 -17.15
CA HIS A 4 15.96 -16.41 -15.78
C HIS A 4 15.88 -17.84 -15.22
N ALA A 5 16.99 -18.57 -15.29
CA ALA A 5 17.09 -19.97 -14.84
C ALA A 5 16.66 -20.20 -13.38
N ALA A 6 16.77 -19.19 -12.51
CA ALA A 6 16.28 -19.29 -11.13
C ALA A 6 14.75 -19.44 -11.04
N LEU A 7 13.98 -18.90 -12.00
CA LEU A 7 12.52 -19.04 -12.02
C LEU A 7 12.09 -20.48 -12.31
N THR A 8 12.81 -21.20 -13.17
CA THR A 8 12.58 -22.65 -13.42
C THR A 8 12.85 -23.49 -12.16
N ARG A 9 13.75 -23.03 -11.28
CA ARG A 9 14.04 -23.70 -10.00
C ARG A 9 13.07 -23.37 -8.88
N LEU A 10 12.24 -22.32 -9.00
CA LEU A 10 11.28 -21.93 -7.97
C LEU A 10 10.23 -23.02 -7.72
N THR A 11 9.82 -23.74 -8.75
CA THR A 11 8.82 -24.81 -8.64
C THR A 11 9.38 -26.11 -8.05
N HIS A 12 10.70 -26.31 -8.13
CA HIS A 12 11.38 -27.55 -7.71
C HIS A 12 12.26 -27.39 -6.46
N GLY A 13 12.42 -26.16 -5.94
CA GLY A 13 13.34 -25.83 -4.87
C GLY A 13 12.79 -26.16 -3.48
N LYS A 14 13.53 -26.95 -2.68
CA LYS A 14 13.15 -27.29 -1.30
C LYS A 14 13.32 -26.15 -0.27
N ASN A 15 14.11 -25.12 -0.59
CA ASN A 15 14.44 -24.03 0.34
C ASN A 15 14.09 -22.66 -0.25
N LEU A 16 12.80 -22.32 -0.21
CA LEU A 16 12.29 -21.01 -0.67
C LEU A 16 12.17 -20.04 0.50
N SER A 17 12.54 -18.78 0.28
CA SER A 17 12.27 -17.72 1.26
C SER A 17 10.77 -17.46 1.37
N CYS A 18 10.29 -16.92 2.51
CA CYS A 18 8.87 -16.58 2.70
C CYS A 18 8.30 -15.68 1.59
N ARG A 19 9.12 -14.78 1.03
CA ARG A 19 8.73 -13.92 -0.09
C ARG A 19 8.52 -14.75 -1.36
N MET A 20 9.41 -15.70 -1.64
CA MET A 20 9.29 -16.60 -2.79
C MET A 20 8.07 -17.51 -2.69
N ILE A 21 7.78 -18.05 -1.49
CA ILE A 21 6.63 -18.92 -1.26
C ILE A 21 5.32 -18.20 -1.60
N LYS A 22 5.17 -16.92 -1.22
CA LYS A 22 4.00 -16.12 -1.59
C LYS A 22 3.80 -16.05 -3.12
N TRP A 23 4.88 -15.86 -3.86
CA TRP A 23 4.83 -15.85 -5.32
C TRP A 23 4.54 -17.22 -5.90
N VAL A 24 5.13 -18.29 -5.36
CA VAL A 24 4.85 -19.67 -5.81
C VAL A 24 3.38 -20.02 -5.59
N LEU A 25 2.80 -19.70 -4.43
CA LEU A 25 1.38 -19.92 -4.16
C LEU A 25 0.49 -19.17 -5.15
N LYS A 26 0.81 -17.89 -5.43
CA LYS A 26 0.07 -17.10 -6.41
C LYS A 26 0.18 -17.65 -7.83
N LEU A 27 1.35 -18.19 -8.19
CA LEU A 27 1.60 -18.77 -9.51
C LEU A 27 1.02 -20.19 -9.65
N ALA A 28 0.79 -20.90 -8.55
CA ALA A 28 0.21 -22.24 -8.53
C ALA A 28 -1.27 -22.27 -8.97
N GLU A 29 -1.96 -21.13 -8.95
CA GLU A 29 -3.32 -20.99 -9.50
C GLU A 29 -3.34 -21.12 -11.03
N PHE A 30 -2.20 -20.95 -11.68
CA PHE A 30 -2.05 -20.99 -13.13
C PHE A 30 -1.31 -22.26 -13.56
N ASN A 31 -1.77 -22.93 -14.61
CA ASN A 31 -1.08 -24.09 -15.18
C ASN A 31 0.11 -23.64 -16.05
N ILE A 32 1.19 -23.19 -15.41
CA ILE A 32 2.36 -22.60 -16.08
C ILE A 32 3.43 -23.65 -16.31
N GLU A 33 3.79 -23.87 -17.57
CA GLU A 33 4.98 -24.63 -17.95
C GLU A 33 6.20 -23.70 -18.10
N TRP A 34 7.24 -23.98 -17.31
CA TRP A 34 8.45 -23.16 -17.25
C TRP A 34 9.51 -23.66 -18.24
N GLU A 35 9.48 -23.18 -19.48
CA GLU A 35 10.55 -23.41 -20.45
C GLU A 35 11.63 -22.33 -20.35
N HIS A 36 12.87 -22.73 -20.08
CA HIS A 36 14.02 -21.84 -20.11
C HIS A 36 14.50 -21.61 -21.54
N ARG A 37 14.65 -20.33 -21.94
CA ARG A 37 15.24 -19.96 -23.24
C ARG A 37 16.44 -19.04 -23.03
N PRO A 38 17.57 -19.27 -23.72
CA PRO A 38 18.73 -18.37 -23.64
C PRO A 38 18.34 -16.97 -24.11
N GLY A 39 18.86 -15.93 -23.46
CA GLY A 39 18.46 -14.53 -23.68
C GLY A 39 18.56 -14.04 -25.13
N THR A 40 19.41 -14.67 -25.95
CA THR A 40 19.51 -14.39 -27.40
C THR A 40 18.22 -14.68 -28.16
N GLN A 41 17.39 -15.63 -27.68
CA GLN A 41 16.07 -15.95 -28.25
C GLN A 41 14.94 -15.16 -27.57
N ASN A 42 15.25 -14.43 -26.50
CA ASN A 42 14.30 -13.59 -25.74
C ASN A 42 14.40 -12.11 -26.14
N ALA A 43 15.03 -11.80 -27.28
CA ALA A 43 15.29 -10.43 -27.72
C ALA A 43 14.04 -9.57 -27.83
N VAL A 44 12.88 -10.14 -28.23
CA VAL A 44 11.62 -9.39 -28.32
C VAL A 44 11.13 -8.96 -26.94
N ALA A 45 11.17 -9.85 -25.95
CA ALA A 45 10.77 -9.50 -24.59
C ALA A 45 11.78 -8.55 -23.92
N ASP A 46 13.08 -8.74 -24.17
CA ASP A 46 14.14 -7.83 -23.71
C ASP A 46 13.92 -6.41 -24.29
N VAL A 47 13.68 -6.28 -25.59
CA VAL A 47 13.39 -4.98 -26.23
C VAL A 47 12.13 -4.33 -25.65
N LEU A 48 11.04 -5.09 -25.46
CA LEU A 48 9.80 -4.56 -24.87
C LEU A 48 9.96 -4.16 -23.39
N SER A 49 10.75 -4.90 -22.63
CA SER A 49 11.00 -4.58 -21.21
C SER A 49 11.91 -3.37 -21.04
N ARG A 50 12.84 -3.14 -21.99
CA ARG A 50 13.74 -1.98 -22.00
C ARG A 50 13.10 -0.72 -22.59
N ASN A 51 12.15 -0.91 -23.51
CA ASN A 51 11.31 0.15 -24.06
C ASN A 51 9.86 -0.07 -23.63
N PRO A 52 9.51 0.23 -22.37
CA PRO A 52 8.12 0.27 -21.98
C PRO A 52 7.42 1.27 -22.88
N VAL A 53 6.56 0.79 -23.77
CA VAL A 53 5.73 1.68 -24.58
C VAL A 53 4.83 2.42 -23.59
N GLU A 54 4.98 3.73 -23.46
CA GLU A 54 4.07 4.59 -22.69
C GLU A 54 2.64 4.64 -23.28
N SER A 55 2.27 3.70 -24.15
CA SER A 55 0.95 3.68 -24.76
C SER A 55 -0.03 2.92 -23.87
N ILE A 56 -1.07 3.67 -23.45
CA ILE A 56 -2.29 3.24 -22.75
C ILE A 56 -2.21 3.22 -21.20
N ILE A 57 -1.45 4.15 -20.59
CA ILE A 57 -1.84 4.70 -19.27
C ILE A 57 -2.32 6.16 -19.43
N GLY A 58 -2.44 6.61 -20.68
CA GLY A 58 -2.93 7.92 -21.07
C GLY A 58 -4.24 7.87 -21.84
N GLU A 59 -5.14 6.92 -21.56
CA GLU A 59 -6.53 7.37 -21.58
C GLU A 59 -6.54 8.56 -20.62
N LYS A 60 -6.93 9.74 -21.10
CA LYS A 60 -7.28 10.86 -20.23
C LYS A 60 -8.43 10.35 -19.36
N VAL A 61 -8.12 9.59 -18.31
CA VAL A 61 -9.06 9.32 -17.26
C VAL A 61 -9.45 10.72 -16.82
N ASN A 62 -10.72 11.06 -16.99
CA ASN A 62 -11.20 12.41 -16.72
C ASN A 62 -10.70 12.77 -15.32
N ASN A 63 -9.76 13.71 -15.22
CA ASN A 63 -9.18 14.10 -13.94
C ASN A 63 -10.30 14.52 -12.98
N ALA A 64 -11.43 15.01 -13.50
CA ALA A 64 -12.67 15.25 -12.76
C ALA A 64 -13.26 13.99 -12.11
N VAL A 65 -13.35 12.86 -12.82
CA VAL A 65 -13.90 11.60 -12.30
C VAL A 65 -12.97 10.99 -11.25
N ILE A 66 -11.65 11.00 -11.49
CA ILE A 66 -10.68 10.56 -10.47
C ILE A 66 -10.76 11.48 -9.25
N ARG A 67 -10.80 12.80 -9.45
CA ARG A 67 -10.88 13.76 -8.35
C ARG A 67 -12.15 13.57 -7.53
N ASP A 68 -13.30 13.42 -8.17
CA ASP A 68 -14.58 13.17 -7.49
C ASP A 68 -14.54 11.85 -6.71
N PHE A 69 -13.98 10.79 -7.28
CA PHE A 69 -13.80 9.52 -6.58
C PHE A 69 -12.88 9.67 -5.36
N VAL A 70 -11.77 10.41 -5.50
CA VAL A 70 -10.84 10.70 -4.39
C VAL A 70 -11.51 11.57 -3.32
N LEU A 71 -12.34 12.55 -3.68
CA LEU A 71 -13.09 13.38 -2.75
C LEU A 71 -14.19 12.58 -2.02
N GLN A 72 -14.91 11.72 -2.73
CA GLN A 72 -15.91 10.81 -2.13
C GLN A 72 -15.26 9.83 -1.15
N LEU A 73 -14.13 9.22 -1.54
CA LEU A 73 -13.35 8.37 -0.64
C LEU A 73 -12.86 9.14 0.58
N ARG A 74 -12.46 10.41 0.42
CA ARG A 74 -12.04 11.26 1.52
C ARG A 74 -13.15 11.45 2.54
N GLU A 75 -14.33 11.86 2.12
CA GLU A 75 -15.47 12.10 3.03
C GLU A 75 -15.88 10.81 3.76
N GLN A 76 -15.96 9.70 3.03
CA GLN A 76 -16.27 8.39 3.60
C GLN A 76 -15.24 7.96 4.64
N LEU A 77 -13.96 8.18 4.37
CA LEU A 77 -12.90 7.78 5.29
C LEU A 77 -12.90 8.61 6.57
N ILE A 78 -13.11 9.93 6.47
CA ILE A 78 -13.20 10.82 7.64
C ILE A 78 -14.38 10.39 8.52
N GLU A 79 -15.52 10.10 7.90
CA GLU A 79 -16.71 9.65 8.62
C GLU A 79 -16.50 8.30 9.31
N GLU A 80 -15.85 7.33 8.66
CA GLU A 80 -15.53 6.04 9.29
C GLU A 80 -14.50 6.20 10.42
N GLN A 81 -13.48 7.06 10.26
CA GLN A 81 -12.52 7.36 11.32
C GLN A 81 -13.19 8.01 12.54
N ARG A 82 -14.20 8.85 12.34
CA ARG A 82 -14.95 9.50 13.43
C ARG A 82 -15.85 8.53 14.19
N LYS A 83 -16.45 7.57 13.48
CA LYS A 83 -17.32 6.52 14.05
C LYS A 83 -16.54 5.44 14.79
N ASP A 84 -15.25 5.33 14.54
CA ASP A 84 -14.42 4.29 15.12
C ASP A 84 -14.30 4.45 16.66
N PRO A 85 -14.55 3.39 17.46
CA PRO A 85 -14.46 3.46 18.92
C PRO A 85 -13.05 3.83 19.44
N GLU A 86 -12.00 3.41 18.74
CA GLU A 86 -10.61 3.65 19.13
C GLU A 86 -10.05 4.94 18.52
N LEU A 87 -10.40 5.28 17.28
CA LEU A 87 -9.88 6.50 16.65
C LEU A 87 -10.73 7.73 16.97
N GLY A 88 -12.03 7.58 17.19
CA GLY A 88 -12.96 8.70 17.37
C GLY A 88 -12.71 9.53 18.63
N HIS A 89 -12.14 8.94 19.69
CA HIS A 89 -11.76 9.68 20.89
C HIS A 89 -10.44 10.45 20.70
N ILE A 90 -9.49 9.89 19.94
CA ILE A 90 -8.26 10.58 19.53
C ILE A 90 -8.58 11.72 18.56
N TYR A 91 -9.51 11.48 17.63
CA TYR A 91 -9.97 12.47 16.66
C TYR A 91 -10.53 13.71 17.37
N ARG A 92 -11.46 13.53 18.32
CA ARG A 92 -12.03 14.63 19.11
C ARG A 92 -10.98 15.41 19.90
N TYR A 93 -10.05 14.71 20.55
CA TYR A 93 -8.96 15.33 21.30
C TYR A 93 -8.02 16.17 20.41
N LEU A 94 -7.76 15.74 19.18
CA LEU A 94 -6.91 16.48 18.23
C LEU A 94 -7.66 17.61 17.50
N GLU A 95 -8.98 17.53 17.38
CA GLU A 95 -9.85 18.56 16.80
C GLU A 95 -10.10 19.71 17.79
N ASP A 96 -10.36 19.38 19.06
CA ASP A 96 -10.52 20.35 20.15
C ASP A 96 -9.68 19.94 21.38
N PRO A 97 -8.49 20.53 21.58
CA PRO A 97 -7.61 20.22 22.70
C PRO A 97 -8.16 20.67 24.06
N GLU A 98 -9.17 21.55 24.09
CA GLU A 98 -9.78 22.06 25.33
C GLU A 98 -11.00 21.24 25.79
N ASP A 99 -11.45 20.28 24.98
CA ASP A 99 -12.56 19.39 25.32
C ASP A 99 -12.16 18.34 26.38
N ASN A 100 -12.53 18.60 27.63
CA ASN A 100 -12.34 17.72 28.80
C ASN A 100 -13.18 16.42 28.76
N SER A 101 -13.83 16.08 27.65
CA SER A 101 -14.69 14.89 27.52
C SER A 101 -13.93 13.55 27.49
N VAL A 102 -12.61 13.57 27.29
CA VAL A 102 -11.77 12.36 27.17
C VAL A 102 -10.60 12.46 28.16
N ASN A 103 -10.30 11.38 28.89
CA ASN A 103 -9.18 11.34 29.84
C ASN A 103 -7.87 11.78 29.16
N ALA A 104 -7.46 13.02 29.40
CA ALA A 104 -6.32 13.66 28.73
C ALA A 104 -5.05 12.82 28.84
N THR A 105 -4.81 12.13 29.96
CA THR A 105 -3.61 11.30 30.16
C THR A 105 -3.50 10.08 29.24
N ILE A 106 -4.64 9.48 28.84
CA ILE A 106 -4.67 8.33 27.92
C ILE A 106 -4.47 8.80 26.48
N CYS A 107 -5.16 9.89 26.12
CA CYS A 107 -5.07 10.49 24.79
C CYS A 107 -3.69 11.11 24.56
N ASP A 108 -3.04 11.69 25.57
CA ASP A 108 -1.76 12.40 25.41
C ASP A 108 -0.59 11.43 25.09
N ASN A 109 -0.64 10.21 25.61
CA ASN A 109 0.40 9.22 25.30
C ASN A 109 0.16 8.52 23.95
N TRP A 110 -1.10 8.29 23.58
CA TRP A 110 -1.47 7.69 22.30
C TRP A 110 -1.39 8.68 21.13
N SER A 111 -1.92 9.89 21.29
CA SER A 111 -1.96 10.96 20.27
C SER A 111 -0.59 11.47 19.83
N ARG A 112 0.48 11.24 20.61
CA ARG A 112 1.86 11.59 20.22
C ARG A 112 2.25 11.07 18.84
N GLY A 113 1.78 9.86 18.52
CA GLY A 113 1.98 9.22 17.22
C GLY A 113 0.97 9.60 16.16
N PHE A 114 -0.07 10.37 16.49
CA PHE A 114 -1.13 10.74 15.55
C PHE A 114 -1.07 12.23 15.18
N ARG A 115 -1.53 12.52 13.96
CA ARG A 115 -1.63 13.88 13.44
C ARG A 115 -2.92 14.00 12.65
N LEU A 116 -3.67 15.08 12.91
CA LEU A 116 -4.82 15.46 12.10
C LEU A 116 -4.34 16.39 10.98
N ILE A 117 -4.46 15.97 9.72
CA ILE A 117 -4.06 16.77 8.57
C ILE A 117 -5.23 16.78 7.58
N GLU A 118 -5.73 17.98 7.26
CA GLU A 118 -6.89 18.16 6.36
C GLU A 118 -8.09 17.28 6.73
N GLY A 119 -8.38 17.12 8.03
CA GLY A 119 -9.50 16.31 8.54
C GLY A 119 -9.24 14.80 8.58
N PHE A 120 -8.09 14.31 8.15
CA PHE A 120 -7.72 12.90 8.26
C PHE A 120 -6.83 12.63 9.46
N LEU A 121 -7.12 11.55 10.17
CA LEU A 121 -6.26 11.06 11.23
C LEU A 121 -5.17 10.16 10.65
N PHE A 122 -3.93 10.59 10.81
CA PHE A 122 -2.74 9.86 10.37
C PHE A 122 -1.94 9.36 11.56
N TYR A 123 -1.27 8.22 11.38
CA TYR A 123 -0.24 7.73 12.30
C TYR A 123 1.15 8.01 11.73
N ALA A 124 1.92 8.83 12.43
CA ALA A 124 3.28 9.19 12.10
C ALA A 124 4.27 8.29 12.86
N LYS A 125 5.07 7.51 12.11
CA LYS A 125 6.13 6.68 12.67
C LYS A 125 7.48 7.17 12.18
N TYR A 126 8.35 7.51 13.13
CA TYR A 126 9.76 7.79 12.85
C TYR A 126 10.48 6.48 12.52
N THR A 127 11.08 6.39 11.34
CA THR A 127 11.96 5.27 11.00
C THR A 127 13.41 5.69 11.17
N THR A 128 14.15 4.99 12.03
CA THR A 128 15.55 5.27 12.37
C THR A 128 16.50 5.03 11.19
N SER A 129 16.06 4.34 10.14
CA SER A 129 16.92 3.93 9.03
C SER A 129 17.20 5.03 8.00
N LEU A 130 16.44 6.14 7.97
CA LEU A 130 16.61 7.22 6.98
C LEU A 130 16.28 8.62 7.52
N GLY A 131 15.82 8.77 8.76
CA GLY A 131 15.33 10.06 9.27
C GLY A 131 14.03 10.54 8.59
N GLU A 132 13.47 9.75 7.68
CA GLU A 132 12.24 10.05 6.97
C GLU A 132 11.01 9.71 7.81
N MET A 133 10.11 10.68 7.93
CA MET A 133 8.79 10.51 8.53
C MET A 133 7.88 9.75 7.57
N ARG A 134 7.43 8.56 7.99
CA ARG A 134 6.38 7.82 7.26
C ARG A 134 5.04 8.03 7.93
N VAL A 135 4.08 8.44 7.12
CA VAL A 135 2.73 8.76 7.56
C VAL A 135 1.79 7.68 7.00
N TYR A 136 1.01 7.06 7.88
CA TYR A 136 0.09 5.99 7.53
C TYR A 136 -1.35 6.47 7.73
N ILE A 137 -2.17 6.30 6.69
CA ILE A 137 -3.63 6.46 6.82
C ILE A 137 -4.15 5.19 7.47
N LEU A 138 -4.81 5.33 8.61
CA LEU A 138 -5.42 4.20 9.29
C LEU A 138 -6.82 3.97 8.72
N VAL A 139 -6.99 2.80 8.10
CA VAL A 139 -8.28 2.31 7.61
C VAL A 139 -8.51 0.97 8.28
N PHE A 140 -9.35 0.94 9.32
CA PHE A 140 -9.78 -0.32 9.92
C PHE A 140 -10.84 -0.95 9.02
N LYS A 141 -10.58 -2.16 8.54
CA LYS A 141 -11.61 -2.99 7.92
C LYS A 141 -12.43 -3.65 9.04
N LYS A 142 -13.74 -3.42 9.01
CA LYS A 142 -14.73 -4.22 9.76
C LYS A 142 -14.65 -5.70 9.36
#